data_AF-A0A399F3D2-F1
#
_entry.id   AF-A0A399F3D2-F1
#
_cell.length_a   1.000
_cell.length_b   1.000
_cell.length_c   1.000
_cell.angle_alpha   90.00
_cell.angle_beta   90.00
_cell.angle_gamma   90.00
#
_symmetry.space_group_name_H-M   'P 1'
#
loop_
_entity.id
_entity.type
_entity.pdbx_description
1 polymer ?
#
loop_
_entity_poly.entity_id
_entity_poly.type
_entity_poly.pdbx_seq_one_letter_code
_entity_poly.pdbx_strand_id
1 'polypeptide(L)'
;MEDVLEVYARPYDPEYSQICLDEKRKELRDTPQGQLPPAPNQLRREDYEYTRQGSASILLWNEPLTGRCGLRVEGTADSLTFANLIQEIVDLHYPQARKIVLVTDNASYHSPAALYKAFAPEEAFRLVQKIEWHYTPAHGSWLNMAEIELSVLERQCLSRRIPDLATLQAETQAWAQRRNQQRVVIQWRFTAADARIKLAHLYPRRSGDD
;
A
#
# COMPACT_ATOMS: atom_id res chain seq x y z
N MET A 1 0.06 6.56 -17.36
CA MET A 1 -1.02 5.54 -17.30
C MET A 1 -0.57 4.29 -18.00
N GLU A 2 -0.26 4.36 -19.31
CA GLU A 2 0.20 3.18 -20.07
C GLU A 2 1.45 2.53 -19.46
N ASP A 3 2.39 3.31 -18.93
CA ASP A 3 3.56 2.82 -18.18
C ASP A 3 3.20 1.80 -17.08
N VAL A 4 2.28 2.14 -16.17
CA VAL A 4 1.81 1.23 -15.12
C VAL A 4 1.08 0.02 -15.71
N LEU A 5 0.28 0.20 -16.77
CA LEU A 5 -0.43 -0.89 -17.41
C LEU A 5 0.51 -1.87 -18.13
N GLU A 6 1.62 -1.38 -18.68
CA GLU A 6 2.68 -2.18 -19.26
C GLU A 6 3.40 -2.99 -18.18
N VAL A 7 3.71 -2.37 -17.04
CA VAL A 7 4.27 -3.07 -15.87
C VAL A 7 3.36 -4.21 -15.42
N TYR A 8 2.06 -3.95 -15.26
CA TYR A 8 1.09 -4.98 -14.85
C TYR A 8 0.86 -6.09 -15.87
N ALA A 9 1.27 -5.89 -17.12
CA ALA A 9 1.23 -6.93 -18.15
C ALA A 9 2.49 -7.82 -18.17
N ARG A 10 3.56 -7.46 -17.44
CA ARG A 10 4.79 -8.25 -17.37
C ARG A 10 4.50 -9.61 -16.70
N PRO A 11 5.08 -10.71 -17.22
CA PRO A 11 4.99 -12.01 -16.55
C PRO A 11 5.70 -11.96 -15.19
N TYR A 12 5.34 -12.89 -14.30
CA TYR A 12 6.03 -13.01 -13.03
C TYR A 12 7.50 -13.40 -13.24
N ASP A 13 8.41 -12.63 -12.64
CA ASP A 13 9.83 -12.90 -12.59
C ASP A 13 10.35 -12.61 -11.16
N PRO A 14 10.86 -13.63 -10.44
CA PRO A 14 11.37 -13.45 -9.08
C PRO A 14 12.64 -12.59 -8.99
N GLU A 15 13.37 -12.38 -10.09
CA GLU A 15 14.48 -11.41 -10.13
C GLU A 15 13.99 -9.96 -10.25
N TYR A 16 12.74 -9.77 -10.69
CA TYR A 16 12.11 -8.46 -10.92
C TYR A 16 10.75 -8.38 -10.21
N SER A 17 10.75 -8.60 -8.90
CA SER A 17 9.53 -8.62 -8.09
C SER A 17 8.72 -7.33 -8.25
N GLN A 18 7.48 -7.48 -8.72
CA GLN A 18 6.55 -6.37 -8.90
C GLN A 18 5.84 -6.06 -7.59
N ILE A 19 6.15 -4.92 -7.00
CA ILE A 19 5.60 -4.47 -5.73
C ILE A 19 4.74 -3.24 -5.95
N CYS A 20 3.53 -3.24 -5.41
CA CYS A 20 2.70 -2.04 -5.29
C CYS A 20 2.80 -1.55 -3.84
N LEU A 21 2.85 -0.24 -3.65
CA LEU A 21 2.90 0.40 -2.33
C LEU A 21 1.91 1.55 -2.29
N ASP A 22 1.20 1.65 -1.17
CA ASP A 22 0.34 2.80 -0.88
C ASP A 22 0.16 2.96 0.64
N GLU A 23 -0.47 4.04 1.05
CA GLU A 23 -0.70 4.36 2.45
C GLU A 23 -2.16 4.67 2.78
N LYS A 24 -2.50 4.47 4.06
CA LYS A 24 -3.81 4.80 4.59
C LYS A 24 -3.71 5.39 5.98
N ARG A 25 -4.47 6.45 6.23
CA ARG A 25 -4.67 6.98 7.59
C ARG A 25 -5.78 6.23 8.32
N LYS A 26 -5.55 5.95 9.59
CA LYS A 26 -6.54 5.37 10.52
C LYS A 26 -6.69 6.28 11.73
N GLU A 27 -7.90 6.75 11.99
CA GLU A 27 -8.23 7.39 13.26
C GLU A 27 -8.23 6.36 14.39
N LEU A 28 -7.57 6.72 15.50
CA LEU A 28 -7.54 5.93 16.72
C LEU A 28 -8.64 6.42 17.65
N ARG A 29 -9.47 5.49 18.11
CA ARG A 29 -10.66 5.75 18.91
C ARG A 29 -10.78 4.71 20.00
N ASP A 30 -10.86 5.19 21.24
CA ASP A 30 -11.12 4.36 22.41
C ASP A 30 -12.63 4.32 22.74
N THR A 31 -13.05 3.35 23.54
CA THR A 31 -14.42 3.21 24.03
C THR A 31 -14.45 3.44 25.55
N PRO A 32 -14.74 4.67 26.01
CA PRO A 32 -14.55 5.09 27.41
C PRO A 32 -15.30 4.24 28.43
N GLN A 33 -16.49 3.75 28.06
CA GLN A 33 -17.35 2.93 28.93
C GLN A 33 -17.13 1.42 28.74
N GLY A 34 -16.12 1.03 27.95
CA GLY A 34 -15.82 -0.37 27.63
C GLY A 34 -16.85 -1.01 26.70
N GLN A 35 -16.77 -2.32 26.55
CA GLN A 35 -17.72 -3.12 25.78
C GLN A 35 -18.49 -4.04 26.72
N LEU A 36 -19.81 -4.05 26.60
CA LEU A 36 -20.63 -5.01 27.33
C LEU A 36 -20.39 -6.42 26.74
N PRO A 37 -20.21 -7.45 27.58
CA PRO A 37 -20.07 -8.81 27.09
C PRO A 37 -21.33 -9.21 26.31
N PRO A 38 -21.19 -9.86 25.13
CA PRO A 38 -22.34 -10.30 24.37
C PRO A 38 -23.10 -11.38 25.16
N ALA A 39 -24.41 -11.20 25.34
CA ALA A 39 -25.29 -12.26 25.83
C ALA A 39 -25.61 -13.25 24.70
N PRO A 40 -26.00 -14.51 24.99
CA PRO A 40 -26.44 -15.46 23.97
C PRO A 40 -27.53 -14.84 23.09
N ASN A 41 -27.40 -14.96 21.76
CA ASN A 41 -28.28 -14.36 20.75
C ASN A 41 -28.35 -12.82 20.70
N GLN A 42 -27.40 -12.09 21.30
CA GLN A 42 -27.29 -10.64 21.10
C GLN A 42 -26.11 -10.28 20.19
N LEU A 43 -26.39 -9.47 19.16
CA LEU A 43 -25.35 -8.80 18.38
C LEU A 43 -24.52 -7.88 19.29
N ARG A 44 -23.22 -7.80 19.04
CA ARG A 44 -22.31 -6.88 19.74
C ARG A 44 -22.84 -5.45 19.59
N ARG A 45 -22.99 -4.75 20.72
CA ARG A 45 -23.37 -3.33 20.77
C ARG A 45 -22.16 -2.55 21.26
N GLU A 46 -21.79 -1.51 20.53
CA GLU A 46 -20.80 -0.54 20.96
C GLU A 46 -21.53 0.74 21.36
N ASP A 47 -21.12 1.36 22.47
CA ASP A 47 -21.61 2.68 22.87
C ASP A 47 -21.28 3.70 21.77
N TYR A 48 -22.17 4.67 21.53
CA TYR A 48 -21.91 5.72 20.57
C TYR A 48 -20.75 6.64 21.01
N GLU A 49 -20.51 6.76 22.33
CA GLU A 49 -19.44 7.58 22.88
C GLU A 49 -18.05 6.97 22.58
N TYR A 50 -17.12 7.82 22.14
CA TYR A 50 -15.73 7.44 21.91
C TYR A 50 -14.80 8.60 22.24
N THR A 51 -13.55 8.27 22.62
CA THR A 51 -12.49 9.27 22.79
C THR A 51 -11.53 9.19 21.62
N ARG A 52 -11.20 10.34 21.02
CA ARG A 52 -10.18 10.43 19.96
C ARG A 52 -8.78 10.29 20.57
N GLN A 53 -8.00 9.35 20.05
CA GLN A 53 -6.62 9.08 20.47
C GLN A 53 -5.60 9.46 19.38
N GLY A 54 -6.00 10.35 18.46
CA GLY A 54 -5.19 10.79 17.32
C GLY A 54 -5.40 9.92 16.07
N SER A 55 -4.36 9.82 15.25
CA SER A 55 -4.35 9.04 14.01
C SER A 55 -3.01 8.35 13.83
N ALA A 56 -3.02 7.25 13.08
CA ALA A 56 -1.84 6.54 12.61
C ALA A 56 -1.85 6.44 11.09
N SER A 57 -0.68 6.19 10.51
CA SER A 57 -0.49 5.93 9.09
C SER A 57 -0.05 4.47 8.91
N ILE A 58 -0.68 3.79 7.96
CA ILE A 58 -0.39 2.41 7.59
C ILE A 58 0.18 2.44 6.18
N LEU A 59 1.46 2.14 6.02
CA LEU A 59 2.06 1.92 4.71
C LEU A 59 1.96 0.43 4.40
N LEU A 60 1.31 0.07 3.31
CA LEU A 60 1.13 -1.30 2.88
C LEU A 60 1.86 -1.50 1.55
N TRP A 61 2.55 -2.63 1.44
CA TRP A 61 3.05 -3.10 0.16
C TRP A 61 2.52 -4.51 -0.14
N ASN A 62 2.36 -4.82 -1.42
CA ASN A 62 2.00 -6.14 -1.88
C ASN A 62 2.70 -6.51 -3.19
N GLU A 63 2.95 -7.80 -3.37
CA GLU A 63 3.38 -8.41 -4.63
C GLU A 63 2.13 -9.06 -5.28
N PRO A 64 1.46 -8.38 -6.23
CA PRO A 64 0.13 -8.79 -6.68
C PRO A 64 0.06 -10.20 -7.26
N LEU A 65 1.15 -10.63 -7.93
CA LEU A 65 1.24 -11.91 -8.63
C LEU A 65 1.50 -13.11 -7.70
N THR A 66 1.98 -12.88 -6.47
CA THR A 66 2.24 -13.95 -5.48
C THR A 66 1.30 -13.90 -4.29
N GLY A 67 0.61 -12.77 -4.09
CA GLY A 67 -0.24 -12.53 -2.94
C GLY A 67 0.54 -12.27 -1.64
N ARG A 68 1.85 -12.01 -1.73
CA ARG A 68 2.64 -11.56 -0.58
C ARG A 68 2.29 -10.12 -0.26
N CYS A 69 2.25 -9.79 1.03
CA CYS A 69 2.07 -8.42 1.49
C CYS A 69 2.79 -8.17 2.81
N GLY A 70 3.08 -6.90 3.08
CA GLY A 70 3.60 -6.45 4.35
C GLY A 70 3.11 -5.05 4.65
N LEU A 71 3.27 -4.62 5.89
CA LEU A 71 2.88 -3.28 6.30
C LEU A 71 3.74 -2.76 7.43
N ARG A 72 3.79 -1.43 7.51
CA ARG A 72 4.38 -0.66 8.59
C ARG A 72 3.33 0.31 9.12
N VAL A 73 3.21 0.41 10.44
CA VAL A 73 2.28 1.32 11.10
C VAL A 73 3.06 2.27 11.99
N GLU A 74 2.93 3.56 11.71
CA GLU A 74 3.57 4.65 12.45
C GLU A 74 2.52 5.70 12.84
N GLY A 75 2.84 6.57 13.80
CA GLY A 75 1.96 7.71 14.12
C GLY A 75 1.75 8.63 12.91
N THR A 76 2.83 8.90 12.17
CA THR A 76 2.80 9.70 10.94
C THR A 76 3.71 9.05 9.91
N ALA A 77 3.25 8.93 8.66
CA ALA A 77 4.08 8.58 7.53
C ALA A 77 4.79 9.82 6.98
N ASP A 78 6.08 9.68 6.72
CA ASP A 78 6.93 10.69 6.13
C ASP A 78 8.02 10.06 5.26
N SER A 79 8.93 10.88 4.72
CA SER A 79 10.04 10.39 3.91
C SER A 79 10.93 9.38 4.62
N LEU A 80 11.12 9.50 5.93
CA LEU A 80 11.96 8.58 6.71
C LEU A 80 11.26 7.23 6.85
N THR A 81 9.97 7.25 7.15
CA THR A 81 9.12 6.05 7.24
C THR A 81 9.09 5.30 5.91
N PHE A 82 8.88 6.02 4.82
CA PHE A 82 8.90 5.47 3.47
C PHE A 82 10.27 4.87 3.14
N ALA A 83 11.36 5.60 3.38
CA ALA A 83 12.71 5.14 3.07
C ALA A 83 13.10 3.88 3.86
N ASN A 84 12.76 3.82 5.15
CA ASN A 84 12.98 2.64 5.98
C ASN A 84 12.16 1.44 5.49
N LEU A 85 10.93 1.66 5.01
CA LEU A 85 10.14 0.59 4.40
C LEU A 85 10.77 0.09 3.09
N ILE A 86 11.27 0.98 2.24
CA ILE A 86 11.98 0.58 1.02
C ILE A 86 13.22 -0.25 1.36
N GLN A 87 14.04 0.18 2.33
CA GLN A 87 15.20 -0.59 2.78
C GLN A 87 14.78 -1.97 3.30
N GLU A 88 13.72 -2.06 4.10
CA GLU A 88 13.18 -3.33 4.60
C GLU A 88 12.74 -4.27 3.46
N ILE A 89 12.03 -3.74 2.46
CA ILE A 89 11.61 -4.50 1.26
C ILE A 89 12.84 -5.04 0.52
N VAL A 90 13.85 -4.19 0.30
CA VAL A 90 15.07 -4.55 -0.43
C VAL A 90 15.89 -5.59 0.33
N ASP A 91 16.15 -5.37 1.62
CA ASP A 91 17.16 -6.12 2.36
C ASP A 91 16.60 -7.36 3.07
N LEU A 92 15.34 -7.31 3.52
CA LEU A 92 14.72 -8.41 4.27
C LEU A 92 13.78 -9.25 3.40
N HIS A 93 12.92 -8.61 2.60
CA HIS A 93 11.88 -9.32 1.87
C HIS A 93 12.33 -9.85 0.50
N TYR A 94 13.21 -9.10 -0.19
CA TYR A 94 13.71 -9.41 -1.53
C TYR A 94 15.24 -9.21 -1.70
N PRO A 95 16.09 -9.75 -0.81
CA PRO A 95 17.54 -9.55 -0.89
C PRO A 95 18.14 -10.04 -2.20
N GLN A 96 17.57 -11.12 -2.76
CA GLN A 96 18.05 -11.78 -3.98
C GLN A 96 17.45 -11.19 -5.27
N ALA A 97 16.41 -10.36 -5.20
CA ALA A 97 15.83 -9.76 -6.40
C ALA A 97 16.85 -8.84 -7.05
N ARG A 98 17.03 -8.92 -8.37
CA ARG A 98 17.91 -8.00 -9.08
C ARG A 98 17.36 -6.58 -9.04
N LYS A 99 16.05 -6.44 -9.24
CA LYS A 99 15.31 -5.19 -9.03
C LYS A 99 13.94 -5.47 -8.40
N ILE A 100 13.43 -4.46 -7.71
CA ILE A 100 12.02 -4.37 -7.33
C ILE A 100 11.36 -3.37 -8.28
N VAL A 101 10.36 -3.84 -9.02
CA VAL A 101 9.55 -2.99 -9.89
C VAL A 101 8.45 -2.39 -9.02
N LEU A 102 8.67 -1.17 -8.55
CA LEU A 102 7.81 -0.50 -7.57
C LEU A 102 6.79 0.39 -8.27
N VAL A 103 5.51 0.08 -8.09
CA VAL A 103 4.39 0.95 -8.46
C VAL A 103 3.87 1.66 -7.21
N THR A 104 3.82 2.99 -7.25
CA THR A 104 3.32 3.82 -6.14
C THR A 104 2.61 5.06 -6.66
N ASP A 105 1.94 5.81 -5.79
CA ASP A 105 1.35 7.11 -6.14
C ASP A 105 2.39 8.25 -6.17
N ASN A 106 1.94 9.48 -6.42
CA ASN A 106 2.82 10.65 -6.50
C ASN A 106 2.91 11.44 -5.18
N ALA A 107 2.73 10.79 -4.02
CA ALA A 107 2.98 11.47 -2.75
C ALA A 107 4.38 12.09 -2.75
N SER A 108 4.52 13.28 -2.16
CA SER A 108 5.76 14.09 -2.27
C SER A 108 7.01 13.37 -1.73
N TYR A 109 6.83 12.38 -0.87
CA TYR A 109 7.90 11.55 -0.32
C TYR A 109 8.02 10.16 -0.92
N HIS A 110 7.18 9.79 -1.88
CA HIS A 110 7.37 8.57 -2.68
C HIS A 110 8.37 8.86 -3.80
N SER A 111 9.64 9.04 -3.42
CA SER A 111 10.67 9.38 -4.40
C SER A 111 12.06 8.90 -3.97
N PRO A 112 13.00 8.76 -4.92
CA PRO A 112 14.41 8.52 -4.63
C PRO A 112 15.00 9.52 -3.62
N ALA A 113 14.52 10.77 -3.61
CA ALA A 113 15.00 11.80 -2.70
C ALA A 113 14.73 11.46 -1.22
N ALA A 114 13.66 10.72 -0.93
CA ALA A 114 13.39 10.23 0.43
C ALA A 114 14.51 9.30 0.94
N LEU A 115 15.10 8.49 0.04
CA LEU A 115 16.22 7.60 0.39
C LEU A 115 17.47 8.40 0.76
N TYR A 116 17.81 9.44 -0.01
CA TYR A 116 18.92 10.35 0.29
C TYR A 116 18.70 11.20 1.54
N LYS A 117 17.43 11.44 1.91
CA LYS A 117 17.10 12.11 3.17
C LYS A 117 17.31 11.20 4.38
N ALA A 118 17.13 9.89 4.22
CA ALA A 118 17.17 8.93 5.32
C ALA A 118 18.54 8.26 5.53
N PHE A 119 19.31 8.05 4.46
CA PHE A 119 20.52 7.24 4.49
C PHE A 119 21.75 7.98 3.96
N ALA A 120 22.93 7.46 4.30
CA ALA A 120 24.20 7.92 3.72
C ALA A 120 24.17 7.79 2.18
N PRO A 121 24.86 8.66 1.42
CA PRO A 121 24.78 8.70 -0.04
C PRO A 121 25.03 7.35 -0.74
N GLU A 122 25.99 6.56 -0.24
CA GLU A 122 26.32 5.24 -0.79
C GLU A 122 25.17 4.25 -0.62
N GLU A 123 24.54 4.26 0.56
CA GLU A 123 23.42 3.38 0.88
C GLU A 123 22.14 3.81 0.15
N ALA A 124 21.84 5.11 0.14
CA ALA A 124 20.73 5.66 -0.63
C ALA A 124 20.87 5.31 -2.12
N PHE A 125 22.07 5.45 -2.69
CA PHE A 125 22.33 5.09 -4.08
C PHE A 125 22.14 3.59 -4.33
N ARG A 126 22.65 2.72 -3.44
CA ARG A 126 22.42 1.26 -3.52
C ARG A 126 20.93 0.93 -3.58
N LEU A 127 20.14 1.52 -2.69
CA LEU A 127 18.69 1.33 -2.64
C LEU A 127 18.02 1.84 -3.92
N VAL A 128 18.37 3.05 -4.39
CA VAL A 128 17.84 3.60 -5.66
C VAL A 128 18.12 2.65 -6.83
N GLN A 129 19.32 2.06 -6.90
CA GLN A 129 19.67 1.12 -7.98
C GLN A 129 18.86 -0.18 -7.95
N LYS A 130 18.37 -0.58 -6.77
CA LYS A 130 17.53 -1.77 -6.59
C LYS A 130 16.07 -1.53 -6.98
N ILE A 131 15.64 -0.28 -7.17
CA ILE A 131 14.25 0.05 -7.49
C ILE A 131 14.11 0.50 -8.96
N GLU A 132 13.13 -0.07 -9.66
CA GLU A 132 12.58 0.46 -10.90
C GLU A 132 11.26 1.17 -10.57
N TRP A 133 11.25 2.49 -10.73
CA TRP A 133 10.16 3.35 -10.24
C TRP A 133 9.08 3.55 -11.29
N HIS A 134 7.84 3.27 -10.92
CA HIS A 134 6.65 3.54 -11.71
C HIS A 134 5.62 4.29 -10.86
N TYR A 135 5.10 5.37 -11.42
CA TYR A 135 4.14 6.22 -10.75
C TYR A 135 2.78 6.12 -11.41
N THR A 136 1.73 5.94 -10.60
CA THR A 136 0.38 6.11 -11.10
C THR A 136 0.18 7.54 -11.62
N PRO A 137 -0.71 7.78 -12.59
CA PRO A 137 -1.04 9.15 -13.01
C PRO A 137 -1.57 9.98 -11.83
N ALA A 138 -1.40 11.30 -11.89
CA ALA A 138 -2.12 12.20 -10.99
C ALA A 138 -3.64 11.90 -11.05
N HIS A 139 -4.29 11.81 -9.89
CA HIS A 139 -5.69 11.40 -9.75
C HIS A 139 -6.03 9.99 -10.29
N GLY A 140 -5.02 9.19 -10.61
CA GLY A 140 -5.16 7.82 -11.12
C GLY A 140 -4.95 6.75 -10.05
N SER A 141 -5.27 7.05 -8.79
CA SER A 141 -4.97 6.21 -7.64
C SER A 141 -5.64 4.83 -7.72
N TRP A 142 -6.81 4.75 -8.38
CA TRP A 142 -7.52 3.50 -8.73
C TRP A 142 -6.69 2.49 -9.53
N LEU A 143 -5.58 2.90 -10.16
CA LEU A 143 -4.64 2.01 -10.83
C LEU A 143 -3.70 1.31 -9.86
N ASN A 144 -3.47 1.83 -8.66
CA ASN A 144 -2.53 1.24 -7.71
C ASN A 144 -3.14 -0.03 -7.07
N MET A 145 -2.60 -1.20 -7.38
CA MET A 145 -3.11 -2.46 -6.79
C MET A 145 -2.93 -2.53 -5.26
N ALA A 146 -2.10 -1.70 -4.66
CA ALA A 146 -2.02 -1.59 -3.20
C ALA A 146 -3.33 -1.07 -2.57
N GLU A 147 -4.10 -0.23 -3.29
CA GLU A 147 -5.43 0.21 -2.83
C GLU A 147 -6.43 -0.95 -2.68
N ILE A 148 -6.29 -2.00 -3.51
CA ILE A 148 -7.12 -3.20 -3.42
C ILE A 148 -6.83 -3.92 -2.09
N GLU A 149 -5.55 -4.11 -1.74
CA GLU A 149 -5.17 -4.73 -0.48
C GLU A 149 -5.52 -3.86 0.73
N LEU A 150 -5.34 -2.53 0.65
CA LEU A 150 -5.82 -1.60 1.68
C LEU A 150 -7.33 -1.70 1.88
N SER A 151 -8.11 -1.88 0.81
CA SER A 151 -9.57 -2.08 0.88
C SER A 151 -9.96 -3.43 1.49
N VAL A 152 -9.13 -4.47 1.33
CA VAL A 152 -9.30 -5.76 2.02
C VAL A 152 -8.98 -5.60 3.51
N LEU A 153 -7.85 -4.97 3.84
CA LEU A 153 -7.43 -4.67 5.20
C LEU A 153 -8.49 -3.86 5.95
N GLU A 154 -9.04 -2.83 5.31
CA GLU A 154 -10.08 -1.98 5.90
C GLU A 154 -11.28 -2.82 6.33
N ARG A 155 -11.81 -3.63 5.42
CA ARG A 155 -13.00 -4.45 5.67
C ARG A 155 -12.76 -5.54 6.71
N GLN A 156 -11.58 -6.16 6.70
CA GLN A 156 -11.28 -7.34 7.51
C GLN A 156 -10.67 -7.02 8.89
N CYS A 157 -10.06 -5.85 9.06
CA CYS A 157 -9.28 -5.53 10.25
C CYS A 157 -9.62 -4.15 10.84
N LEU A 158 -9.76 -3.13 10.00
CA LEU A 158 -9.85 -1.74 10.45
C LEU A 158 -11.28 -1.22 10.62
N SER A 159 -12.29 -1.97 10.17
CA SER A 159 -13.73 -1.65 10.27
C SER A 159 -14.30 -1.74 11.70
N ARG A 160 -13.52 -1.27 12.68
CA ARG A 160 -13.82 -1.20 14.12
C ARG A 160 -13.03 -0.07 14.78
N ARG A 161 -13.34 0.19 16.05
CA ARG A 161 -12.53 1.05 16.92
C ARG A 161 -11.23 0.36 17.29
N ILE A 162 -10.14 1.13 17.25
CA ILE A 162 -8.81 0.70 17.63
C ILE A 162 -8.26 1.81 18.54
N PRO A 163 -7.99 1.52 19.83
CA PRO A 163 -7.74 2.56 20.82
C PRO A 163 -6.38 3.22 20.65
N ASP A 164 -5.35 2.46 20.26
CA ASP A 164 -3.97 2.93 20.27
C ASP A 164 -3.13 2.33 19.14
N LEU A 165 -1.93 2.89 18.97
CA LEU A 165 -0.97 2.49 17.93
C LEU A 165 -0.49 1.05 18.11
N ALA A 166 -0.26 0.60 19.35
CA ALA A 166 0.25 -0.73 19.64
C ALA A 166 -0.78 -1.81 19.24
N THR A 167 -2.05 -1.57 19.54
CA THR A 167 -3.17 -2.42 19.13
C THR A 167 -3.29 -2.42 17.61
N LEU A 168 -3.19 -1.26 16.95
CA LEU A 168 -3.23 -1.19 15.49
C LEU A 168 -2.09 -2.02 14.86
N GLN A 169 -0.87 -1.89 15.38
CA GLN A 169 0.30 -2.66 14.94
C GLN A 169 0.07 -4.17 15.09
N ALA A 170 -0.33 -4.63 16.28
CA ALA A 170 -0.54 -6.05 16.54
C ALA A 170 -1.61 -6.66 15.61
N GLU A 171 -2.72 -5.96 15.43
CA GLU A 171 -3.88 -6.45 14.67
C GLU A 171 -3.60 -6.46 13.16
N THR A 172 -2.94 -5.43 12.64
CA THR A 172 -2.55 -5.35 11.24
C THR A 172 -1.45 -6.35 10.91
N GLN A 173 -0.48 -6.58 11.80
CA GLN A 173 0.53 -7.65 11.64
C GLN A 173 -0.12 -9.04 11.62
N ALA A 174 -1.03 -9.32 12.55
CA ALA A 174 -1.77 -10.59 12.56
C ALA A 174 -2.64 -10.77 11.31
N TRP A 175 -3.21 -9.68 10.77
CA TRP A 175 -3.89 -9.70 9.48
C TRP A 175 -2.93 -10.02 8.33
N ALA A 176 -1.77 -9.35 8.25
CA ALA A 176 -0.80 -9.56 7.18
C ALA A 176 -0.28 -11.01 7.17
N GLN A 177 -0.02 -11.61 8.34
CA GLN A 177 0.36 -13.02 8.45
C GLN A 177 -0.70 -13.95 7.87
N ARG A 178 -1.97 -13.76 8.24
CA ARG A 178 -3.09 -14.55 7.69
C ARG A 178 -3.24 -14.34 6.19
N ARG A 179 -3.09 -13.10 5.70
CA ARG A 179 -3.17 -12.76 4.28
C ARG A 179 -2.10 -13.48 3.47
N ASN A 180 -0.85 -13.46 3.93
CA ASN A 180 0.27 -14.18 3.30
C ASN A 180 0.08 -15.71 3.29
N GLN A 181 -0.53 -16.29 4.34
CA GLN A 181 -0.84 -17.72 4.37
C GLN A 181 -1.87 -18.13 3.31
N GLN A 182 -2.82 -17.25 3.00
CA GLN A 182 -3.83 -17.50 1.98
C GLN A 182 -3.31 -17.35 0.54
N ARG A 183 -2.21 -16.59 0.34
CA ARG A 183 -1.59 -16.32 -0.97
C ARG A 183 -2.60 -15.85 -2.02
N VAL A 184 -3.46 -14.90 -1.64
CA VAL A 184 -4.49 -14.38 -2.54
C VAL A 184 -3.84 -13.42 -3.54
N VAL A 185 -3.82 -13.81 -4.80
CA VAL A 185 -3.29 -13.00 -5.91
C VAL A 185 -4.32 -12.01 -6.42
N ILE A 186 -3.85 -10.92 -7.04
CA ILE A 186 -4.69 -9.95 -7.73
C ILE A 186 -4.64 -10.24 -9.23
N GLN A 187 -5.79 -10.55 -9.81
CA GLN A 187 -5.94 -10.72 -11.27
C GLN A 187 -6.34 -9.39 -11.91
N TRP A 188 -5.36 -8.61 -12.35
CA TRP A 188 -5.62 -7.37 -13.08
C TRP A 188 -6.04 -7.66 -14.52
N ARG A 189 -7.12 -7.01 -14.98
CA ARG A 189 -7.71 -7.25 -16.31
C ARG A 189 -7.80 -6.01 -17.19
N PHE A 190 -7.54 -4.83 -16.65
CA PHE A 190 -7.64 -3.59 -17.40
C PHE A 190 -6.33 -3.33 -18.15
N THR A 191 -6.37 -3.35 -19.48
CA THR A 191 -5.16 -3.28 -20.32
C THR A 191 -4.93 -1.88 -20.88
N ALA A 192 -3.74 -1.63 -21.46
CA ALA A 192 -3.50 -0.41 -22.23
C ALA A 192 -4.46 -0.29 -23.43
N ALA A 193 -4.85 -1.40 -24.06
CA ALA A 193 -5.85 -1.41 -25.11
C ALA A 193 -7.23 -0.97 -24.60
N ASP A 194 -7.66 -1.43 -23.41
CA ASP A 194 -8.86 -0.93 -22.75
C ASP A 194 -8.78 0.57 -22.48
N ALA A 195 -7.63 1.04 -21.96
CA ALA A 195 -7.43 2.44 -21.61
C ALA A 195 -7.58 3.37 -22.81
N ARG A 196 -7.00 3.01 -23.96
CA ARG A 196 -7.11 3.80 -25.21
C ARG A 196 -8.54 3.99 -25.68
N ILE A 197 -9.43 3.03 -25.39
CA ILE A 197 -10.85 3.09 -25.76
C ILE A 197 -11.67 3.79 -24.67
N LYS A 198 -11.62 3.28 -23.43
CA LYS A 198 -12.48 3.72 -22.32
C LYS A 198 -12.06 5.07 -21.75
N LEU A 199 -10.79 5.42 -21.88
CA LEU A 199 -10.19 6.64 -21.33
C LEU A 199 -9.57 7.51 -22.43
N ALA A 200 -10.12 7.46 -23.65
CA ALA A 200 -9.64 8.24 -24.80
C ALA A 200 -9.49 9.74 -24.50
N HIS A 201 -10.37 10.30 -23.65
CA HIS A 201 -10.32 11.70 -23.22
C HIS A 201 -9.08 12.09 -22.40
N LEU A 202 -8.33 11.12 -21.88
CA LEU A 202 -7.07 11.36 -21.15
C LEU A 202 -5.85 11.42 -22.08
N TYR A 203 -5.99 11.05 -23.36
CA TYR A 203 -4.92 11.17 -24.34
C TYR A 203 -4.95 12.55 -25.00
N PRO A 204 -3.79 13.17 -25.27
CA PRO A 204 -3.74 14.44 -25.99
C PRO A 204 -4.46 14.30 -27.34
N ARG A 205 -5.39 15.22 -27.63
CA ARG A 205 -5.93 15.33 -28.99
C ARG A 205 -4.81 15.76 -29.92
N ARG A 206 -4.70 15.10 -31.08
CA ARG A 206 -3.77 15.57 -32.13
C ARG A 206 -4.30 16.90 -32.63
N SER A 207 -3.42 17.90 -32.75
CA SER A 207 -3.74 19.16 -33.39
C SER A 207 -4.12 18.88 -34.85
N GLY A 208 -5.42 18.98 -35.17
CA GLY A 208 -5.96 18.75 -36.52
C GLY A 208 -7.32 18.04 -36.61
N ASP A 209 -7.90 17.58 -35.49
CA ASP A 209 -9.21 16.88 -35.47
C ASP A 209 -10.43 17.81 -35.20
N ASP A 210 -10.37 19.09 -35.62
CA ASP A 210 -11.53 20.01 -35.60
C ASP A 210 -12.18 20.12 -36.99
#